data_AF-A0A151F8F2-F1
#
_entry.id   AF-A0A151F8F2-F1
#
_cell.length_a   1.000
_cell.length_b   1.000
_cell.length_c   1.000
_cell.angle_alpha   90.00
_cell.angle_beta   90.00
_cell.angle_gamma   90.00
#
_symmetry.space_group_name_H-M   'P 1'
#
loop_
_entity.id
_entity.type
_entity.pdbx_description
1 polymer ?
#
loop_
_entity_poly.entity_id
_entity_poly.type
_entity_poly.pdbx_seq_one_letter_code
_entity_poly.pdbx_strand_id
1 'polypeptide(L)'
;MSRYNPALGLKDIPELETMYREHWEHSRHCEREIFWFTNIYAVVVAAILAFMKQVSSQDSGSSLVLVLVFFGFILSVFGLLIVIALTQGYHIYIMNIMTICYRWDVMEFYADLEKAFYYKRVHRWFFEFSIVLFGVLFLFYASQEWASLEVFHEFWILLITALVSLIIIKGLYQCIWNTYSLDCRDYKKVLRNDIHGYYRDDWGKWFKGPRFWKEIIKDARKRGILKKSEECKIVGKLCGILKKLDWIYKKHYRILCGHPPKRGLLPLDENPKRPLILCCHGVYHQGKMHSEFPKHKDVYEKQLRESIRIVQGKSYDLLIISGGYTKKDIEKSEARGMIDWAHDLGLNIDEIPLILEEYSRDSFENVLFSVCRHFEEYGQFPEKIGVCSWKSKEKRFKIIAEALKIPNYTFFGVGENEALDRAEAQQLEKIRTDPFHRFRDLASKRQRRDPWGKGNPYEKIEIFENLFRKLDFMEKKGLTDLSLVKIPWILF
;
A
#
# COMPACT_ATOMS: atom_id res chain seq x y z
N MET A 1 -22.84 40.66 17.56
CA MET A 1 -22.17 39.44 17.06
C MET A 1 -23.03 38.83 15.97
N SER A 2 -22.71 39.10 14.72
CA SER A 2 -23.35 38.52 13.54
C SER A 2 -23.07 37.01 13.53
N ARG A 3 -24.12 36.18 13.60
CA ARG A 3 -23.99 34.73 13.39
C ARG A 3 -23.49 34.53 11.96
N TYR A 4 -22.23 34.16 11.82
CA TYR A 4 -21.67 33.68 10.56
C TYR A 4 -22.56 32.54 10.05
N ASN A 5 -23.19 32.73 8.89
CA ASN A 5 -24.04 31.72 8.27
C ASN A 5 -23.13 30.82 7.40
N PRO A 6 -22.77 29.60 7.84
CA PRO A 6 -21.79 28.75 7.13
C PRO A 6 -22.33 28.21 5.80
N ALA A 7 -23.64 28.33 5.57
CA ALA A 7 -24.34 27.77 4.42
C ALA A 7 -23.99 28.44 3.07
N LEU A 8 -23.28 29.57 3.06
CA LEU A 8 -23.03 30.35 1.85
C LEU A 8 -21.73 30.03 1.10
N GLY A 9 -20.96 29.01 1.52
CA GLY A 9 -19.65 28.71 0.91
C GLY A 9 -19.33 27.25 0.62
N LEU A 10 -20.10 26.29 1.15
CA LEU A 10 -19.95 24.88 0.76
C LEU A 10 -20.73 24.70 -0.55
N LYS A 11 -20.07 25.00 -1.68
CA LYS A 11 -20.52 24.53 -3.00
C LYS A 11 -20.98 23.09 -2.85
N ASP A 12 -22.12 22.73 -3.42
CA ASP A 12 -22.40 21.34 -3.72
C ASP A 12 -21.16 20.77 -4.40
N ILE A 13 -20.53 19.80 -3.75
CA ILE A 13 -19.44 19.01 -4.30
C ILE A 13 -20.14 17.71 -4.68
N PRO A 14 -20.62 17.54 -5.94
CA PRO A 14 -21.31 16.33 -6.38
C PRO A 14 -20.53 15.04 -6.07
N GLU A 15 -19.21 15.16 -5.96
CA GLU A 15 -18.32 14.07 -5.57
C GLU A 15 -18.54 13.60 -4.13
N LEU A 16 -18.84 14.50 -3.18
CA LEU A 16 -19.17 14.11 -1.80
C LEU A 16 -20.54 13.43 -1.72
N GLU A 17 -21.50 13.85 -2.54
CA GLU A 17 -22.81 13.19 -2.61
C GLU A 17 -22.69 11.77 -3.12
N THR A 18 -21.93 11.61 -4.20
CA THR A 18 -21.60 10.31 -4.77
C THR A 18 -20.90 9.43 -3.73
N MET A 19 -19.84 9.93 -3.06
CA MET A 19 -19.12 9.17 -2.03
C MET A 19 -20.02 8.80 -0.84
N TYR A 20 -20.90 9.70 -0.41
CA TYR A 20 -21.86 9.43 0.66
C TYR A 20 -22.81 8.30 0.26
N ARG A 21 -23.42 8.40 -0.94
CA ARG A 21 -24.37 7.42 -1.48
C ARG A 21 -23.72 6.05 -1.62
N GLU A 22 -22.53 6.00 -2.19
CA GLU A 22 -21.76 4.75 -2.32
C GLU A 22 -21.51 4.13 -0.95
N HIS A 23 -20.95 4.85 0.02
CA HIS A 23 -20.70 4.27 1.34
C HIS A 23 -21.99 3.87 2.07
N TRP A 24 -23.08 4.61 1.88
CA TRP A 24 -24.39 4.26 2.42
C TRP A 24 -24.90 2.94 1.84
N GLU A 25 -24.87 2.78 0.51
CA GLU A 25 -25.27 1.55 -0.17
C GLU A 25 -24.44 0.34 0.25
N HIS A 26 -23.11 0.52 0.36
CA HIS A 26 -22.22 -0.53 0.86
C HIS A 26 -22.53 -0.92 2.31
N SER A 27 -22.80 0.05 3.18
CA SER A 27 -23.19 -0.24 4.57
C SER A 27 -24.50 -1.04 4.64
N ARG A 28 -25.48 -0.70 3.82
CA ARG A 28 -26.77 -1.40 3.71
C ARG A 28 -26.61 -2.78 3.08
N HIS A 29 -25.67 -2.94 2.15
CA HIS A 29 -25.32 -4.24 1.60
C HIS A 29 -24.78 -5.17 2.70
N CYS A 30 -23.80 -4.73 3.49
CA CYS A 30 -23.29 -5.53 4.61
C CYS A 30 -24.39 -5.92 5.61
N GLU A 31 -25.32 -5.02 5.95
CA GLU A 31 -26.45 -5.36 6.83
C GLU A 31 -27.36 -6.43 6.22
N ARG A 32 -27.70 -6.31 4.93
CA ARG A 32 -28.51 -7.30 4.22
C ARG A 32 -27.81 -8.65 4.19
N GLU A 33 -26.51 -8.69 3.89
CA GLU A 33 -25.74 -9.92 3.87
C GLU A 33 -25.72 -10.61 5.23
N ILE A 34 -25.50 -9.87 6.33
CA ILE A 34 -25.55 -10.43 7.69
C ILE A 34 -26.93 -11.06 7.97
N PHE A 35 -28.00 -10.36 7.59
CA PHE A 35 -29.36 -10.84 7.79
C PHE A 35 -29.65 -12.11 6.97
N TRP A 36 -29.40 -12.08 5.67
CA TRP A 36 -29.61 -13.20 4.76
C TRP A 36 -28.82 -14.43 5.19
N PHE A 37 -27.53 -14.23 5.47
CA PHE A 37 -26.65 -15.31 5.91
C PHE A 37 -27.13 -15.94 7.21
N THR A 38 -27.54 -15.12 8.19
CA THR A 38 -28.06 -15.63 9.46
C THR A 38 -29.35 -16.42 9.29
N ASN A 39 -30.27 -15.95 8.45
CA ASN A 39 -31.53 -16.67 8.21
C ASN A 39 -31.31 -18.01 7.52
N ILE A 40 -30.46 -18.04 6.48
CA ILE A 40 -30.11 -19.29 5.78
C ILE A 40 -29.47 -20.26 6.78
N TYR A 41 -28.52 -19.77 7.58
CA TYR A 41 -27.85 -20.60 8.58
C TYR A 41 -28.83 -21.10 9.67
N ALA A 42 -29.79 -20.28 10.11
CA ALA A 42 -30.82 -20.71 11.07
C ALA A 42 -31.68 -21.87 10.54
N VAL A 43 -32.04 -21.83 9.26
CA VAL A 43 -32.75 -22.95 8.60
C VAL A 43 -31.88 -24.20 8.56
N VAL A 44 -30.58 -24.07 8.24
CA VAL A 44 -29.63 -25.20 8.25
C VAL A 44 -29.51 -25.80 9.65
N VAL A 45 -29.37 -24.98 10.70
CA VAL A 45 -29.31 -25.46 12.09
C VAL A 45 -30.60 -26.20 12.47
N ALA A 46 -31.77 -25.65 12.14
CA ALA A 46 -33.04 -26.31 12.39
C ALA A 46 -33.15 -27.66 11.67
N ALA A 47 -32.70 -27.74 10.41
CA ALA A 47 -32.68 -28.98 9.63
C ALA A 47 -31.73 -30.03 10.24
N ILE A 48 -30.52 -29.63 10.67
CA ILE A 48 -29.58 -30.53 11.36
C ILE A 48 -30.23 -31.08 12.62
N LEU A 49 -30.81 -30.23 13.46
CA LEU A 49 -31.45 -30.66 14.72
C LEU A 49 -32.67 -31.58 14.48
N ALA A 50 -33.48 -31.29 13.45
CA ALA A 50 -34.62 -32.13 13.08
C ALA A 50 -34.16 -33.50 12.58
N PHE A 51 -33.12 -33.54 11.75
CA PHE A 51 -32.56 -34.79 11.23
C PHE A 51 -31.90 -35.62 12.35
N MET A 52 -31.17 -34.96 13.26
CA MET A 52 -30.60 -35.63 14.44
C MET A 52 -31.68 -36.34 15.25
N LYS A 53 -32.84 -35.70 15.48
CA LYS A 53 -33.97 -36.31 16.18
C LYS A 53 -34.49 -37.58 15.48
N GLN A 54 -34.56 -37.57 14.16
CA GLN A 54 -35.02 -38.70 13.37
C GLN A 54 -34.01 -39.86 13.37
N VAL A 55 -32.72 -39.56 13.31
CA VAL A 55 -31.66 -40.57 13.30
C VAL A 55 -31.41 -41.15 14.70
N SER A 56 -31.57 -40.35 15.76
CA SER A 56 -31.38 -40.81 17.14
C SER A 56 -32.38 -41.88 17.58
N SER A 57 -33.49 -42.08 16.85
CA SER A 57 -34.43 -43.17 17.11
C SER A 57 -34.03 -44.51 16.48
N GLN A 58 -32.92 -44.57 15.73
CA GLN A 58 -32.41 -45.81 15.13
C GLN A 58 -31.09 -46.22 15.80
N ASP A 59 -30.95 -47.48 16.19
CA ASP A 59 -29.80 -48.00 16.97
C ASP A 59 -28.44 -47.86 16.27
N SER A 60 -28.40 -47.65 14.95
CA SER A 60 -27.16 -47.50 14.15
C SER A 60 -26.81 -46.05 13.80
N GLY A 61 -27.57 -45.06 14.28
CA GLY A 61 -27.51 -43.68 13.82
C GLY A 61 -26.37 -42.81 14.39
N SER A 62 -25.68 -43.27 15.44
CA SER A 62 -24.80 -42.42 16.25
C SER A 62 -23.61 -41.82 15.47
N SER A 63 -22.94 -42.61 14.60
CA SER A 63 -21.86 -42.11 13.74
C SER A 63 -22.31 -41.00 12.78
N LEU A 64 -23.52 -41.12 12.21
CA LEU A 64 -24.06 -40.10 11.30
C LEU A 64 -24.41 -38.81 12.06
N VAL A 65 -24.95 -38.94 13.27
CA VAL A 65 -25.23 -37.80 14.15
C VAL A 65 -23.94 -37.08 14.52
N LEU A 66 -22.87 -37.81 14.84
CA LEU A 66 -21.56 -37.22 15.15
C LEU A 66 -21.02 -36.37 13.98
N VAL A 67 -21.09 -36.89 12.75
CA VAL A 67 -20.67 -36.16 11.54
C VAL A 67 -21.50 -34.89 11.33
N LEU A 68 -22.82 -34.97 11.51
CA LEU A 68 -23.71 -33.81 11.35
C LEU A 68 -23.48 -32.74 12.41
N VAL A 69 -23.23 -33.14 13.66
CA VAL A 69 -22.91 -32.23 14.74
C VAL A 69 -21.55 -31.56 14.50
N PHE A 70 -20.56 -32.30 14.02
CA PHE A 70 -19.26 -31.74 13.65
C PHE A 70 -19.39 -30.73 12.49
N PHE A 71 -20.18 -31.06 11.48
CA PHE A 71 -20.50 -30.16 10.38
C PHE A 71 -21.20 -28.88 10.88
N GLY A 72 -22.21 -29.03 11.75
CA GLY A 72 -22.88 -27.90 12.40
C GLY A 72 -21.91 -27.01 13.18
N PHE A 73 -20.97 -27.61 13.92
CA PHE A 73 -19.92 -26.88 14.64
C PHE A 73 -19.03 -26.06 13.69
N ILE A 74 -18.51 -26.69 12.62
CA ILE A 74 -17.68 -26.00 11.62
C ILE A 74 -18.44 -24.82 11.00
N LEU A 75 -19.68 -25.05 10.55
CA LEU A 75 -20.51 -23.99 9.97
C LEU A 75 -20.77 -22.84 10.96
N SER A 76 -20.94 -23.14 12.25
CA SER A 76 -21.13 -22.14 13.29
C SER A 76 -19.92 -21.22 13.42
N VAL A 77 -18.71 -21.80 13.38
CA VAL A 77 -17.44 -21.06 13.44
C VAL A 77 -17.29 -20.17 12.20
N PHE A 78 -17.45 -20.72 11.00
CA PHE A 78 -17.37 -19.94 9.76
C PHE A 78 -18.42 -18.82 9.73
N GLY A 79 -19.64 -19.11 10.18
CA GLY A 79 -20.69 -18.13 10.22
C GLY A 79 -20.40 -16.97 11.18
N LEU A 80 -19.81 -17.25 12.35
CA LEU A 80 -19.31 -16.22 13.24
C LEU A 80 -18.25 -15.35 12.55
N LEU A 81 -17.28 -15.96 11.87
CA LEU A 81 -16.20 -15.23 11.16
C LEU A 81 -16.75 -14.32 10.05
N ILE A 82 -17.73 -14.78 9.28
CA ILE A 82 -18.39 -13.99 8.23
C ILE A 82 -19.13 -12.79 8.84
N VAL A 83 -19.95 -13.02 9.88
CA VAL A 83 -20.66 -11.93 10.57
C VAL A 83 -19.68 -10.89 11.12
N ILE A 84 -18.57 -11.35 11.69
CA ILE A 84 -17.48 -10.50 12.16
C ILE A 84 -16.92 -9.62 11.03
N ALA A 85 -16.58 -10.21 9.90
CA ALA A 85 -15.99 -9.51 8.77
C ALA A 85 -16.95 -8.46 8.19
N LEU A 86 -18.21 -8.83 7.98
CA LEU A 86 -19.25 -7.92 7.49
C LEU A 86 -19.53 -6.79 8.48
N THR A 87 -19.51 -7.07 9.79
CA THR A 87 -19.72 -6.03 10.80
C THR A 87 -18.54 -5.03 10.83
N GLN A 88 -17.30 -5.49 10.61
CA GLN A 88 -16.14 -4.60 10.44
C GLN A 88 -16.31 -3.70 9.21
N GLY A 89 -16.63 -4.27 8.06
CA GLY A 89 -16.87 -3.53 6.81
C GLY A 89 -17.91 -2.44 7.01
N TYR A 90 -19.04 -2.78 7.62
CA TYR A 90 -20.08 -1.81 7.98
C TYR A 90 -19.53 -0.64 8.83
N HIS A 91 -18.77 -0.91 9.89
CA HIS A 91 -18.30 0.16 10.77
C HIS A 91 -17.37 1.12 10.04
N ILE A 92 -16.54 0.62 9.13
CA ILE A 92 -15.69 1.43 8.26
C ILE A 92 -16.56 2.34 7.39
N TYR A 93 -17.58 1.80 6.71
CA TYR A 93 -18.48 2.60 5.88
C TYR A 93 -19.22 3.67 6.69
N ILE A 94 -19.75 3.34 7.87
CA ILE A 94 -20.38 4.32 8.77
C ILE A 94 -19.38 5.39 9.22
N MET A 95 -18.12 5.04 9.49
CA MET A 95 -17.10 6.02 9.84
C MET A 95 -16.83 7.00 8.70
N ASN A 96 -16.79 6.52 7.46
CA ASN A 96 -16.63 7.37 6.29
C ASN A 96 -17.85 8.27 6.06
N ILE A 97 -19.06 7.71 6.17
CA ILE A 97 -20.32 8.46 6.08
C ILE A 97 -20.34 9.62 7.06
N MET A 98 -20.04 9.39 8.34
CA MET A 98 -20.01 10.46 9.33
C MET A 98 -18.89 11.46 9.09
N THR A 99 -17.75 11.02 8.55
CA THR A 99 -16.67 11.93 8.18
C THR A 99 -17.14 12.87 7.06
N ILE A 100 -17.89 12.34 6.09
CA ILE A 100 -18.50 13.14 5.02
C ILE A 100 -19.58 14.09 5.57
N CYS A 101 -20.50 13.62 6.42
CA CYS A 101 -21.49 14.47 7.10
C CYS A 101 -20.83 15.58 7.94
N TYR A 102 -19.73 15.24 8.62
CA TYR A 102 -18.95 16.19 9.40
C TYR A 102 -18.26 17.22 8.49
N ARG A 103 -17.81 16.84 7.29
CA ARG A 103 -17.27 17.78 6.30
C ARG A 103 -18.32 18.77 5.80
N TRP A 104 -19.53 18.28 5.54
CA TRP A 104 -20.66 19.05 5.02
C TRP A 104 -21.39 19.89 6.07
N ASP A 105 -21.02 19.78 7.33
CA ASP A 105 -21.72 20.46 8.43
C ASP A 105 -23.18 20.03 8.63
N VAL A 106 -23.50 18.78 8.29
CA VAL A 106 -24.86 18.21 8.39
C VAL A 106 -24.94 17.12 9.46
N MET A 107 -24.11 17.21 10.49
CA MET A 107 -24.04 16.21 11.57
C MET A 107 -25.34 16.09 12.37
N GLU A 108 -26.20 17.11 12.35
CA GLU A 108 -27.51 17.11 13.00
C GLU A 108 -28.47 16.07 12.42
N PHE A 109 -28.38 15.75 11.13
CA PHE A 109 -29.20 14.72 10.48
C PHE A 109 -28.82 13.30 10.94
N TYR A 110 -27.66 13.16 11.58
CA TYR A 110 -27.13 11.89 12.09
C TYR A 110 -27.30 11.76 13.62
N ALA A 111 -28.34 12.38 14.18
CA ALA A 111 -28.56 12.50 15.63
C ALA A 111 -28.79 11.17 16.38
N ASP A 112 -29.41 10.17 15.74
CA ASP A 112 -29.90 8.95 16.40
C ASP A 112 -29.16 7.68 15.94
N LEU A 113 -27.87 7.62 16.27
CA LEU A 113 -26.93 6.56 15.91
C LEU A 113 -27.14 5.23 16.65
N GLU A 114 -27.93 5.22 17.72
CA GLU A 114 -28.07 4.05 18.60
C GLU A 114 -29.11 3.05 18.08
N LYS A 115 -30.05 3.46 17.22
CA LYS A 115 -31.10 2.58 16.68
C LYS A 115 -30.58 1.40 15.86
N ALA A 116 -29.47 1.55 15.14
CA ALA A 116 -28.93 0.47 14.30
C ALA A 116 -28.14 -0.60 15.08
N PHE A 117 -27.78 -0.34 16.34
CA PHE A 117 -26.81 -1.17 17.06
C PHE A 117 -27.38 -2.48 17.61
N TYR A 118 -28.69 -2.56 17.85
CA TYR A 118 -29.29 -3.69 18.55
C TYR A 118 -29.24 -4.99 17.74
N TYR A 119 -29.38 -4.89 16.41
CA TYR A 119 -29.52 -6.06 15.54
C TYR A 119 -28.25 -6.90 15.42
N LYS A 120 -27.08 -6.24 15.38
CA LYS A 120 -25.78 -6.91 15.19
C LYS A 120 -25.36 -7.79 16.35
N ARG A 121 -25.69 -7.36 17.57
CA ARG A 121 -25.39 -8.13 18.79
C ARG A 121 -26.16 -9.44 18.78
N VAL A 122 -27.40 -9.44 18.31
CA VAL A 122 -28.25 -10.62 18.20
C VAL A 122 -27.66 -11.65 17.24
N HIS A 123 -27.28 -11.25 16.02
CA HIS A 123 -26.65 -12.15 15.04
C HIS A 123 -25.39 -12.80 15.60
N ARG A 124 -24.53 -11.99 16.22
CA ARG A 124 -23.30 -12.49 16.83
C ARG A 124 -23.60 -13.49 17.95
N TRP A 125 -24.52 -13.16 18.85
CA TRP A 125 -24.93 -14.05 19.94
C TRP A 125 -25.50 -15.37 19.43
N PHE A 126 -26.25 -15.33 18.32
CA PHE A 126 -26.78 -16.53 17.70
C PHE A 126 -25.66 -17.50 17.28
N PHE A 127 -24.65 -17.02 16.54
CA PHE A 127 -23.51 -17.89 16.17
C PHE A 127 -22.69 -18.35 17.38
N GLU A 128 -22.50 -17.48 18.38
CA GLU A 128 -21.80 -17.90 19.61
C GLU A 128 -22.56 -19.00 20.37
N PHE A 129 -23.89 -18.89 20.43
CA PHE A 129 -24.75 -19.91 21.02
C PHE A 129 -24.68 -21.21 20.22
N SER A 130 -24.77 -21.14 18.88
CA SER A 130 -24.66 -22.33 18.02
C SER A 130 -23.31 -23.03 18.15
N ILE A 131 -22.19 -22.30 18.24
CA ILE A 131 -20.86 -22.89 18.49
C ILE A 131 -20.86 -23.68 19.80
N VAL A 132 -21.40 -23.10 20.88
CA VAL A 132 -21.48 -23.77 22.18
C VAL A 132 -22.38 -25.00 22.09
N LEU A 133 -23.57 -24.86 21.48
CA LEU A 133 -24.52 -25.95 21.31
C LEU A 133 -23.90 -27.14 20.56
N PHE A 134 -23.35 -26.91 19.36
CA PHE A 134 -22.75 -27.99 18.57
C PHE A 134 -21.45 -28.50 19.18
N GLY A 135 -20.68 -27.67 19.89
CA GLY A 135 -19.51 -28.11 20.64
C GLY A 135 -19.86 -29.08 21.76
N VAL A 136 -20.90 -28.77 22.56
CA VAL A 136 -21.38 -29.66 23.63
C VAL A 136 -21.96 -30.95 23.06
N LEU A 137 -22.78 -30.87 22.01
CA LEU A 137 -23.32 -32.05 21.33
C LEU A 137 -22.19 -32.91 20.76
N PHE A 138 -21.14 -32.30 20.19
CA PHE A 138 -20.04 -33.04 19.60
C PHE A 138 -19.31 -33.85 20.68
N LEU A 139 -18.99 -33.21 21.81
CA LEU A 139 -18.36 -33.89 22.94
C LEU A 139 -19.23 -35.02 23.49
N PHE A 140 -20.54 -34.81 23.57
CA PHE A 140 -21.48 -35.83 24.03
C PHE A 140 -21.49 -37.06 23.11
N TYR A 141 -21.73 -36.90 21.80
CA TYR A 141 -21.76 -38.04 20.88
C TYR A 141 -20.39 -38.68 20.70
N ALA A 142 -19.30 -37.89 20.69
CA ALA A 142 -17.95 -38.43 20.66
C ALA A 142 -17.63 -39.28 21.91
N SER A 143 -18.19 -38.92 23.08
CA SER A 143 -18.03 -39.71 24.31
C SER A 143 -18.81 -41.03 24.32
N GLN A 144 -19.89 -41.14 23.54
CA GLN A 144 -20.64 -42.40 23.42
C GLN A 144 -19.91 -43.40 22.50
N GLU A 145 -19.33 -42.91 21.40
CA GLU A 145 -18.48 -43.69 20.50
C GLU A 145 -17.08 -43.99 21.08
N TRP A 146 -16.78 -43.47 22.27
CA TRP A 146 -15.49 -43.65 22.95
C TRP A 146 -15.19 -45.11 23.29
N ALA A 147 -16.22 -45.90 23.64
CA ALA A 147 -16.04 -47.28 24.06
C ALA A 147 -15.63 -48.22 22.92
N SER A 148 -15.78 -47.79 21.65
CA SER A 148 -15.60 -48.64 20.48
C SER A 148 -14.33 -48.35 19.67
N LEU A 149 -13.61 -47.24 19.93
CA LEU A 149 -12.58 -46.76 18.99
C LEU A 149 -11.28 -46.25 19.67
N GLU A 150 -10.28 -47.13 19.80
CA GLU A 150 -8.92 -46.79 20.26
C GLU A 150 -8.21 -45.73 19.37
N VAL A 151 -8.63 -45.58 18.12
CA VAL A 151 -8.04 -44.67 17.11
C VAL A 151 -8.24 -43.18 17.46
N PHE A 152 -9.18 -42.84 18.36
CA PHE A 152 -9.55 -41.44 18.61
C PHE A 152 -8.73 -40.71 19.69
N HIS A 153 -7.77 -41.38 20.34
CA HIS A 153 -6.91 -40.71 21.33
C HIS A 153 -6.10 -39.54 20.73
N GLU A 154 -5.61 -39.66 19.49
CA GLU A 154 -4.91 -38.58 18.79
C GLU A 154 -5.86 -37.44 18.36
N PHE A 155 -7.10 -37.77 17.99
CA PHE A 155 -8.10 -36.79 17.59
C PHE A 155 -8.56 -35.90 18.75
N TRP A 156 -8.51 -36.37 20.00
CA TRP A 156 -8.84 -35.55 21.17
C TRP A 156 -7.83 -34.45 21.43
N ILE A 157 -6.54 -34.71 21.21
CA ILE A 157 -5.53 -33.68 21.30
C ILE A 157 -5.82 -32.60 20.24
N LEU A 158 -6.17 -33.00 19.01
CA LEU A 158 -6.55 -32.07 17.94
C LEU A 158 -7.83 -31.30 18.28
N LEU A 159 -8.84 -31.95 18.86
CA LEU A 159 -10.11 -31.33 19.23
C LEU A 159 -9.97 -30.34 20.39
N ILE A 160 -9.29 -30.75 21.47
CA ILE A 160 -8.99 -29.86 22.61
C ILE A 160 -8.14 -28.70 22.11
N THR A 161 -7.14 -28.96 21.28
CA THR A 161 -6.32 -27.90 20.68
C THR A 161 -7.16 -26.97 19.81
N ALA A 162 -8.12 -27.48 19.02
CA ALA A 162 -9.03 -26.68 18.21
C ALA A 162 -10.00 -25.85 19.09
N LEU A 163 -10.57 -26.43 20.15
CA LEU A 163 -11.44 -25.73 21.09
C LEU A 163 -10.70 -24.64 21.85
N VAL A 164 -9.51 -24.95 22.37
CA VAL A 164 -8.63 -23.97 23.03
C VAL A 164 -8.23 -22.87 22.05
N SER A 165 -7.88 -23.22 20.81
CA SER A 165 -7.57 -22.25 19.76
C SER A 165 -8.77 -21.36 19.45
N LEU A 166 -9.98 -21.90 19.38
CA LEU A 166 -11.21 -21.12 19.17
C LEU A 166 -11.53 -20.20 20.35
N ILE A 167 -11.33 -20.65 21.59
CA ILE A 167 -11.49 -19.81 22.79
C ILE A 167 -10.48 -18.67 22.77
N ILE A 168 -9.23 -18.96 22.44
CA ILE A 168 -8.16 -17.95 22.30
C ILE A 168 -8.54 -16.98 21.18
N ILE A 169 -8.85 -17.46 19.98
CA ILE A 169 -9.25 -16.62 18.83
C ILE A 169 -10.46 -15.74 19.20
N LYS A 170 -11.48 -16.30 19.86
CA LYS A 170 -12.65 -15.56 20.34
C LYS A 170 -12.25 -14.50 21.35
N GLY A 171 -11.39 -14.82 22.33
CA GLY A 171 -10.92 -13.86 23.34
C GLY A 171 -10.10 -12.71 22.72
N LEU A 172 -9.19 -13.04 21.81
CA LEU A 172 -8.39 -12.06 21.07
C LEU A 172 -9.29 -11.17 20.20
N TYR A 173 -10.23 -11.79 19.49
CA TYR A 173 -11.21 -11.07 18.68
C TYR A 173 -12.08 -10.14 19.54
N GLN A 174 -12.63 -10.62 20.66
CA GLN A 174 -13.42 -9.80 21.60
C GLN A 174 -12.63 -8.59 22.08
N CYS A 175 -11.35 -8.80 22.40
CA CYS A 175 -10.44 -7.75 22.86
C CYS A 175 -10.21 -6.69 21.77
N ILE A 176 -9.87 -7.13 20.56
CA ILE A 176 -9.67 -6.25 19.40
C ILE A 176 -10.96 -5.52 19.04
N TRP A 177 -12.08 -6.24 18.99
CA TRP A 177 -13.39 -5.72 18.66
C TRP A 177 -13.87 -4.67 19.66
N ASN A 178 -13.74 -4.96 20.96
CA ASN A 178 -14.10 -3.99 22.00
C ASN A 178 -13.26 -2.72 21.85
N THR A 179 -11.96 -2.86 21.59
CA THR A 179 -11.07 -1.71 21.37
C THR A 179 -11.51 -0.90 20.14
N TYR A 180 -11.74 -1.57 19.02
CA TYR A 180 -12.17 -0.92 17.78
C TYR A 180 -13.55 -0.27 17.91
N SER A 181 -14.51 -0.94 18.54
CA SER A 181 -15.85 -0.42 18.80
C SER A 181 -15.82 0.80 19.72
N LEU A 182 -14.97 0.78 20.75
CA LEU A 182 -14.73 1.94 21.61
C LEU A 182 -14.10 3.10 20.82
N ASP A 183 -13.09 2.84 19.99
CA ASP A 183 -12.48 3.86 19.14
C ASP A 183 -13.51 4.47 18.18
N CYS A 184 -14.35 3.66 17.53
CA CYS A 184 -15.44 4.14 16.67
C CYS A 184 -16.43 5.01 17.46
N ARG A 185 -16.81 4.60 18.68
CA ARG A 185 -17.73 5.35 19.53
C ARG A 185 -17.12 6.67 19.99
N ASP A 186 -15.86 6.67 20.36
CA ASP A 186 -15.12 7.84 20.80
C ASP A 186 -14.97 8.82 19.63
N TYR A 187 -14.58 8.33 18.45
CA TYR A 187 -14.51 9.15 17.23
C TYR A 187 -15.85 9.83 16.90
N LYS A 188 -16.95 9.07 16.95
CA LYS A 188 -18.32 9.60 16.80
C LYS A 188 -18.60 10.76 17.73
N LYS A 189 -18.30 10.56 19.02
CA LYS A 189 -18.52 11.57 20.06
C LYS A 189 -17.67 12.81 19.81
N VAL A 190 -16.43 12.64 19.38
CA VAL A 190 -15.53 13.76 19.07
C VAL A 190 -16.09 14.61 17.95
N LEU A 191 -16.45 14.01 16.81
CA LEU A 191 -16.99 14.77 15.69
C LEU A 191 -18.31 15.47 16.04
N ARG A 192 -19.17 14.83 16.84
CA ARG A 192 -20.44 15.43 17.28
C ARG A 192 -20.24 16.61 18.23
N ASN A 193 -19.26 16.52 19.12
CA ASN A 193 -18.99 17.56 20.12
C ASN A 193 -18.13 18.70 19.57
N ASP A 194 -17.57 18.54 18.37
CA ASP A 194 -16.76 19.57 17.72
C ASP A 194 -17.63 20.62 16.99
N ILE A 195 -18.46 21.31 17.77
CA ILE A 195 -19.42 22.32 17.30
C ILE A 195 -18.72 23.48 16.59
N HIS A 196 -17.49 23.80 17.00
CA HIS A 196 -16.70 24.90 16.43
C HIS A 196 -15.92 24.48 15.18
N GLY A 197 -15.99 23.22 14.74
CA GLY A 197 -15.31 22.76 13.54
C GLY A 197 -13.78 22.72 13.67
N TYR A 198 -13.22 22.56 14.87
CA TYR A 198 -11.77 22.55 15.09
C TYR A 198 -11.03 21.56 14.17
N TYR A 199 -11.57 20.34 14.01
CA TYR A 199 -10.96 19.36 13.11
C TYR A 199 -11.26 19.66 11.63
N ARG A 200 -12.39 20.33 11.35
CA ARG A 200 -12.83 20.69 10.01
C ARG A 200 -11.98 21.81 9.41
N ASP A 201 -11.59 22.78 10.23
CA ASP A 201 -10.81 23.96 9.84
C ASP A 201 -9.41 23.58 9.32
N ASP A 202 -8.81 22.52 9.87
CA ASP A 202 -7.52 21.98 9.43
C ASP A 202 -7.67 20.54 8.89
N TRP A 203 -8.56 20.39 7.91
CA TRP A 203 -8.91 19.09 7.31
C TRP A 203 -7.67 18.32 6.81
N GLY A 204 -6.74 19.02 6.16
CA GLY A 204 -5.54 18.43 5.55
C GLY A 204 -4.56 17.84 6.56
N LYS A 205 -4.57 18.34 7.79
CA LYS A 205 -3.80 17.78 8.91
C LYS A 205 -4.52 16.58 9.52
N TRP A 206 -5.80 16.76 9.86
CA TRP A 206 -6.51 15.81 10.72
C TRP A 206 -7.05 14.59 9.99
N PHE A 207 -7.39 14.71 8.71
CA PHE A 207 -8.00 13.64 7.91
C PHE A 207 -7.01 13.03 6.90
N LYS A 208 -5.72 12.97 7.29
CA LYS A 208 -4.65 12.43 6.46
C LYS A 208 -4.24 11.01 6.88
N GLY A 209 -4.15 10.12 5.90
CA GLY A 209 -3.64 8.76 6.08
C GLY A 209 -4.71 7.75 6.55
N PRO A 210 -4.38 6.45 6.60
CA PRO A 210 -5.36 5.37 6.74
C PRO A 210 -5.88 5.17 8.18
N ARG A 211 -5.44 5.97 9.16
CA ARG A 211 -5.82 5.82 10.58
C ARG A 211 -6.10 7.17 11.25
N PHE A 212 -6.52 8.15 10.46
CA PHE A 212 -6.71 9.53 10.88
C PHE A 212 -7.63 9.67 12.13
N TRP A 213 -8.66 8.82 12.24
CA TRP A 213 -9.57 8.80 13.39
C TRP A 213 -8.85 8.56 14.72
N LYS A 214 -7.76 7.78 14.74
CA LYS A 214 -6.98 7.52 15.97
C LYS A 214 -6.26 8.77 16.44
N GLU A 215 -5.72 9.56 15.52
CA GLU A 215 -5.06 10.81 15.87
C GLU A 215 -6.07 11.85 16.37
N ILE A 216 -7.26 11.91 15.77
CA ILE A 216 -8.37 12.74 16.23
C ILE A 216 -8.81 12.33 17.66
N ILE A 217 -9.02 11.04 17.93
CA ILE A 217 -9.36 10.55 19.28
C ILE A 217 -8.26 10.91 20.29
N LYS A 218 -6.99 10.71 19.91
CA LYS A 218 -5.83 11.00 20.76
C LYS A 218 -5.74 12.48 21.11
N ASP A 219 -5.96 13.35 20.13
CA ASP A 219 -6.03 14.80 20.34
C ASP A 219 -7.20 15.19 21.25
N ALA A 220 -8.39 14.67 20.98
CA ALA A 220 -9.57 14.94 21.80
C ALA A 220 -9.40 14.50 23.26
N ARG A 221 -8.70 13.38 23.51
CA ARG A 221 -8.33 12.94 24.87
C ARG A 221 -7.33 13.90 25.51
N LYS A 222 -6.32 14.38 24.78
CA LYS A 222 -5.36 15.38 25.29
C LYS A 222 -6.05 16.69 25.68
N ARG A 223 -7.07 17.10 24.92
CA ARG A 223 -7.86 18.31 25.16
C ARG A 223 -8.95 18.13 26.23
N GLY A 224 -9.10 16.94 26.80
CA GLY A 224 -10.13 16.65 27.82
C GLY A 224 -11.56 16.56 27.28
N ILE A 225 -11.76 16.56 25.95
CA ILE A 225 -13.07 16.40 25.31
C ILE A 225 -13.61 14.98 25.55
N LEU A 226 -12.72 14.00 25.46
CA LEU A 226 -13.00 12.62 25.83
C LEU A 226 -12.39 12.33 27.19
N LYS A 227 -13.22 11.86 28.13
CA LYS A 227 -12.72 11.22 29.35
C LYS A 227 -11.92 9.98 28.95
N LYS A 228 -10.76 9.79 29.58
CA LYS A 228 -9.97 8.56 29.43
C LYS A 228 -10.91 7.41 29.76
N SER A 229 -11.24 6.57 28.77
CA SER A 229 -12.04 5.40 29.06
C SER A 229 -11.25 4.56 30.05
N GLU A 230 -11.93 3.97 31.03
CA GLU A 230 -11.34 2.91 31.82
C GLU A 230 -11.12 1.74 30.86
N GLU A 231 -10.00 1.77 30.14
CA GLU A 231 -9.53 0.64 29.38
C GLU A 231 -9.47 -0.51 30.37
N CYS A 232 -10.28 -1.55 30.11
CA CYS A 232 -10.25 -2.76 30.91
C CYS A 232 -8.78 -3.20 30.99
N LYS A 233 -8.17 -3.18 32.18
CA LYS A 233 -6.73 -3.45 32.37
C LYS A 233 -6.29 -4.76 31.70
N ILE A 234 -7.22 -5.70 31.57
CA ILE A 234 -7.07 -6.99 30.89
C ILE A 234 -6.86 -6.81 29.38
N VAL A 235 -7.64 -5.94 28.73
CA VAL A 235 -7.57 -5.62 27.29
C VAL A 235 -6.22 -4.98 26.95
N GLY A 236 -5.74 -4.05 27.78
CA GLY A 236 -4.42 -3.43 27.60
C GLY A 236 -3.28 -4.45 27.63
N LYS A 237 -3.30 -5.39 28.58
CA LYS A 237 -2.31 -6.48 28.68
C LYS A 237 -2.38 -7.42 27.48
N LEU A 238 -3.56 -7.88 27.09
CA LEU A 238 -3.77 -8.76 25.92
C LEU A 238 -3.31 -8.09 24.62
N CYS A 239 -3.61 -6.81 24.44
CA CYS A 239 -3.16 -6.07 23.25
C CYS A 239 -1.62 -5.93 23.21
N GLY A 240 -0.97 -5.80 24.36
CA GLY A 240 0.49 -5.85 24.47
C GLY A 240 1.07 -7.21 24.05
N ILE A 241 0.44 -8.31 24.47
CA ILE A 241 0.82 -9.67 24.07
C ILE A 241 0.63 -9.88 22.57
N LEU A 242 -0.53 -9.47 22.03
CA LEU A 242 -0.84 -9.54 20.60
C LEU A 242 0.15 -8.77 19.74
N LYS A 243 0.58 -7.57 20.16
CA LYS A 243 1.61 -6.81 19.45
C LYS A 243 2.96 -7.53 19.42
N LYS A 244 3.32 -8.23 20.50
CA LYS A 244 4.51 -9.08 20.52
C LYS A 244 4.36 -10.28 19.57
N LEU A 245 3.19 -10.93 19.55
CA LEU A 245 2.91 -12.04 18.64
C LEU A 245 2.88 -11.61 17.17
N ASP A 246 2.25 -10.48 16.84
CA ASP A 246 2.26 -9.89 15.50
C ASP A 246 3.68 -9.52 15.06
N TRP A 247 4.51 -9.01 15.98
CA TRP A 247 5.93 -8.78 15.72
C TRP A 247 6.70 -10.07 15.43
N ILE A 248 6.47 -11.14 16.22
CA ILE A 248 7.07 -12.48 16.00
C ILE A 248 6.60 -13.06 14.65
N TYR A 249 5.30 -13.00 14.37
CA TYR A 249 4.70 -13.47 13.12
C TYR A 249 5.28 -12.72 11.92
N LYS A 250 5.34 -11.38 11.95
CA LYS A 250 5.95 -10.59 10.88
C LYS A 250 7.43 -10.89 10.71
N LYS A 251 8.15 -11.17 11.80
CA LYS A 251 9.55 -11.59 11.76
C LYS A 251 9.70 -12.94 11.06
N HIS A 252 8.87 -13.94 11.38
CA HIS A 252 8.94 -15.28 10.78
C HIS A 252 8.36 -15.36 9.37
N TYR A 253 7.26 -14.67 9.09
CA TYR A 253 6.67 -14.55 7.75
C TYR A 253 7.67 -13.95 6.75
N ARG A 254 8.48 -12.96 7.18
CA ARG A 254 9.57 -12.41 6.36
C ARG A 254 10.69 -13.41 6.07
N ILE A 255 11.00 -14.32 7.00
CA ILE A 255 11.99 -15.38 6.80
C ILE A 255 11.45 -16.43 5.82
N LEU A 256 10.17 -16.80 5.93
CA LEU A 256 9.55 -17.86 5.13
C LEU A 256 9.22 -17.44 3.69
N CYS A 257 8.80 -16.19 3.46
CA CYS A 257 8.35 -15.74 2.14
C CYS A 257 9.47 -15.27 1.20
N GLY A 258 10.75 -15.47 1.56
CA GLY A 258 11.88 -15.05 0.72
C GLY A 258 11.89 -13.56 0.39
N HIS A 259 11.10 -12.75 1.10
CA HIS A 259 11.29 -11.31 1.08
C HIS A 259 12.71 -11.10 1.59
N PRO A 260 13.59 -10.44 0.80
CA PRO A 260 14.88 -10.09 1.32
C PRO A 260 14.61 -9.38 2.65
N PRO A 261 15.41 -9.67 3.71
CA PRO A 261 15.35 -8.82 4.88
C PRO A 261 15.33 -7.40 4.37
N LYS A 262 14.51 -6.50 4.96
CA LYS A 262 14.79 -5.06 4.79
C LYS A 262 16.29 -5.01 4.95
N ARG A 263 17.05 -4.73 3.87
CA ARG A 263 18.47 -4.39 4.02
C ARG A 263 18.36 -3.38 5.12
N GLY A 264 18.85 -3.76 6.31
CA GLY A 264 18.75 -2.88 7.46
C GLY A 264 19.23 -1.56 6.90
N LEU A 265 18.42 -0.50 7.01
CA LEU A 265 18.83 0.85 6.65
C LEU A 265 20.29 0.90 7.08
N LEU A 266 21.19 0.88 6.09
CA LEU A 266 22.61 0.88 6.38
C LEU A 266 22.78 2.00 7.39
N PRO A 267 23.58 1.80 8.46
CA PRO A 267 23.80 2.89 9.42
C PRO A 267 24.02 4.15 8.59
N LEU A 268 23.13 5.12 8.78
CA LEU A 268 23.02 6.29 7.90
C LEU A 268 24.45 6.82 7.74
N ASP A 269 25.00 6.71 6.52
CA ASP A 269 26.34 7.23 6.26
C ASP A 269 26.26 8.72 6.60
N GLU A 270 27.21 9.22 7.38
CA GLU A 270 27.27 10.65 7.70
C GLU A 270 27.41 11.48 6.42
N ASN A 271 27.83 10.85 5.31
CA ASN A 271 27.94 11.47 4.00
C ASN A 271 27.30 10.59 2.91
N PRO A 272 26.05 10.86 2.50
CA PRO A 272 25.38 10.12 1.44
C PRO A 272 26.23 10.08 0.17
N LYS A 273 26.34 8.91 -0.47
CA LYS A 273 27.10 8.78 -1.72
C LYS A 273 26.59 9.80 -2.74
N ARG A 274 27.51 10.49 -3.41
CA ARG A 274 27.16 11.50 -4.43
C ARG A 274 27.15 10.82 -5.80
N PRO A 275 25.98 10.50 -6.39
CA PRO A 275 25.92 9.79 -7.67
C PRO A 275 26.22 10.71 -8.87
N LEU A 276 27.00 10.19 -9.81
CA LEU A 276 27.00 10.62 -11.20
C LEU A 276 26.14 9.67 -12.02
N ILE A 277 25.14 10.18 -12.72
CA ILE A 277 24.23 9.40 -13.56
C ILE A 277 24.68 9.47 -15.02
N LEU A 278 25.11 8.35 -15.59
CA LEU A 278 25.28 8.20 -17.04
C LEU A 278 23.92 7.81 -17.64
N CYS A 279 23.28 8.75 -18.32
CA CYS A 279 22.00 8.51 -18.99
C CYS A 279 22.25 7.88 -20.37
N CYS A 280 21.77 6.67 -20.59
CA CYS A 280 21.96 5.95 -21.84
C CYS A 280 21.01 6.44 -22.94
N HIS A 281 21.41 6.23 -24.21
CA HIS A 281 20.55 6.48 -25.39
C HIS A 281 20.72 5.40 -26.47
N GLY A 282 21.10 4.19 -26.05
CA GLY A 282 21.35 3.07 -26.94
C GLY A 282 21.90 1.85 -26.20
N VAL A 283 21.67 0.68 -26.79
CA VAL A 283 22.13 -0.60 -26.24
C VAL A 283 23.36 -1.04 -27.01
N TYR A 284 24.47 -1.31 -26.32
CA TYR A 284 25.59 -2.02 -26.91
C TYR A 284 25.36 -3.54 -26.79
N HIS A 285 25.45 -4.25 -27.91
CA HIS A 285 25.21 -5.68 -27.98
C HIS A 285 26.04 -6.29 -29.11
N GLN A 286 26.75 -7.38 -28.81
CA GLN A 286 27.52 -8.15 -29.80
C GLN A 286 28.46 -7.28 -30.67
N GLY A 287 29.27 -6.43 -30.05
CA GLY A 287 30.22 -5.58 -30.77
C GLY A 287 29.63 -4.31 -31.39
N LYS A 288 28.29 -4.14 -31.36
CA LYS A 288 27.58 -3.07 -32.07
C LYS A 288 26.78 -2.17 -31.13
N MET A 289 26.80 -0.87 -31.40
CA MET A 289 25.99 0.12 -30.69
C MET A 289 24.66 0.33 -31.42
N HIS A 290 23.54 -0.01 -30.77
CA HIS A 290 22.18 0.14 -31.27
C HIS A 290 21.53 1.39 -30.66
N SER A 291 21.81 2.56 -31.23
CA SER A 291 21.34 3.86 -30.74
C SER A 291 20.47 4.61 -31.75
N GLU A 292 19.86 5.71 -31.32
CA GLU A 292 19.13 6.62 -32.23
C GLU A 292 20.07 7.30 -33.24
N PHE A 293 21.35 7.46 -32.87
CA PHE A 293 22.36 8.12 -33.70
C PHE A 293 23.62 7.24 -33.89
N PRO A 294 23.54 6.14 -34.66
CA PRO A 294 24.65 5.19 -34.79
C PRO A 294 25.96 5.80 -35.33
N LYS A 295 25.85 6.84 -36.17
CA LYS A 295 27.00 7.57 -36.73
C LYS A 295 27.84 8.30 -35.69
N HIS A 296 27.30 8.51 -34.49
CA HIS A 296 27.97 9.20 -33.39
C HIS A 296 28.39 8.23 -32.28
N LYS A 297 28.80 7.00 -32.65
CA LYS A 297 29.34 6.00 -31.73
C LYS A 297 30.43 6.61 -30.82
N ASP A 298 31.30 7.44 -31.38
CA ASP A 298 32.39 8.11 -30.67
C ASP A 298 31.90 9.01 -29.52
N VAL A 299 30.72 9.63 -29.65
CA VAL A 299 30.16 10.48 -28.59
C VAL A 299 29.68 9.64 -27.41
N TYR A 300 29.04 8.50 -27.66
CA TYR A 300 28.64 7.60 -26.57
C TYR A 300 29.84 7.00 -25.85
N GLU A 301 30.90 6.65 -26.59
CA GLU A 301 32.17 6.22 -25.99
C GLU A 301 32.78 7.32 -25.12
N LYS A 302 32.80 8.58 -25.61
CA LYS A 302 33.26 9.73 -24.83
C LYS A 302 32.42 9.93 -23.56
N GLN A 303 31.10 9.76 -23.62
CA GLN A 303 30.21 9.84 -22.44
C GLN A 303 30.58 8.79 -21.40
N LEU A 304 30.82 7.54 -21.81
CA LEU A 304 31.22 6.45 -20.93
C LEU A 304 32.58 6.73 -20.29
N ARG A 305 33.60 7.08 -21.09
CA ARG A 305 34.95 7.42 -20.61
C ARG A 305 34.93 8.61 -19.65
N GLU A 306 34.19 9.67 -19.99
CA GLU A 306 34.09 10.87 -19.16
C GLU A 306 33.40 10.57 -17.82
N SER A 307 32.35 9.74 -17.83
CA SER A 307 31.66 9.34 -16.60
C SER A 307 32.57 8.56 -15.65
N ILE A 308 33.35 7.62 -16.18
CA ILE A 308 34.36 6.87 -15.42
C ILE A 308 35.42 7.83 -14.87
N ARG A 309 35.96 8.72 -15.71
CA ARG A 309 36.98 9.70 -15.33
C ARG A 309 36.52 10.62 -14.19
N ILE A 310 35.27 11.10 -14.24
CA ILE A 310 34.71 11.98 -13.21
C ILE A 310 34.62 11.27 -11.85
N VAL A 311 34.19 10.01 -11.84
CA VAL A 311 34.08 9.21 -10.60
C VAL A 311 35.47 8.83 -10.08
N GLN A 312 36.41 8.44 -10.95
CA GLN A 312 37.81 8.21 -10.58
C GLN A 312 38.47 9.48 -9.98
N GLY A 313 38.11 10.65 -10.50
CA GLY A 313 38.52 11.95 -9.96
C GLY A 313 37.89 12.33 -8.61
N LYS A 314 37.05 11.46 -8.01
CA LYS A 314 36.40 11.63 -6.69
C LYS A 314 35.53 12.88 -6.53
N SER A 315 35.09 13.47 -7.65
CA SER A 315 34.09 14.54 -7.64
C SER A 315 32.68 14.01 -7.31
N TYR A 316 32.50 12.71 -7.53
CA TYR A 316 31.34 11.87 -7.24
C TYR A 316 31.84 10.51 -6.73
N ASP A 317 31.05 9.83 -5.90
CA ASP A 317 31.48 8.61 -5.19
C ASP A 317 30.91 7.33 -5.80
N LEU A 318 29.98 7.48 -6.76
CA LEU A 318 29.21 6.39 -7.34
C LEU A 318 28.85 6.72 -8.79
N LEU A 319 29.06 5.77 -9.69
CA LEU A 319 28.49 5.80 -11.03
C LEU A 319 27.15 5.06 -11.04
N ILE A 320 26.07 5.72 -11.45
CA ILE A 320 24.81 5.07 -11.80
C ILE A 320 24.69 5.07 -13.32
N ILE A 321 24.70 3.90 -13.95
CA ILE A 321 24.38 3.80 -15.38
C ILE A 321 22.89 3.52 -15.49
N SER A 322 22.17 4.41 -16.16
CA SER A 322 20.70 4.39 -16.24
C SER A 322 20.24 4.22 -17.68
N GLY A 323 19.37 3.22 -17.89
CA GLY A 323 18.77 2.93 -19.19
C GLY A 323 18.20 1.52 -19.26
N GLY A 324 16.93 1.41 -19.62
CA GLY A 324 16.17 0.16 -19.61
C GLY A 324 16.17 -0.64 -20.91
N TYR A 325 15.24 -1.59 -21.01
CA TYR A 325 15.06 -2.50 -22.15
C TYR A 325 14.28 -1.83 -23.27
N THR A 326 14.89 -0.89 -23.98
CA THR A 326 14.19 -0.05 -24.98
C THR A 326 14.10 -0.66 -26.38
N LYS A 327 14.75 -1.81 -26.63
CA LYS A 327 14.80 -2.48 -27.94
C LYS A 327 14.06 -3.83 -27.86
N LYS A 328 13.13 -4.06 -28.79
CA LYS A 328 12.32 -5.28 -28.85
C LYS A 328 13.14 -6.53 -29.17
N ASP A 329 14.14 -6.39 -30.05
CA ASP A 329 14.93 -7.51 -30.56
C ASP A 329 16.22 -7.76 -29.76
N ILE A 330 16.43 -7.03 -28.66
CA ILE A 330 17.61 -7.16 -27.81
C ILE A 330 17.14 -7.28 -26.36
N GLU A 331 17.28 -8.48 -25.78
CA GLU A 331 16.96 -8.74 -24.37
C GLU A 331 18.11 -8.27 -23.45
N LYS A 332 18.47 -6.99 -23.57
CA LYS A 332 19.50 -6.35 -22.76
C LYS A 332 19.13 -4.90 -22.52
N SER A 333 19.28 -4.45 -21.28
CA SER A 333 19.10 -3.05 -20.92
C SER A 333 20.20 -2.19 -21.53
N GLU A 334 19.92 -0.91 -21.80
CA GLU A 334 20.95 0.03 -22.24
C GLU A 334 22.08 0.13 -21.21
N ALA A 335 21.73 0.13 -19.91
CA ALA A 335 22.70 0.21 -18.82
C ALA A 335 23.66 -0.99 -18.79
N ARG A 336 23.15 -2.21 -18.95
CA ARG A 336 23.99 -3.42 -19.04
C ARG A 336 24.87 -3.40 -20.27
N GLY A 337 24.34 -2.95 -21.41
CA GLY A 337 25.12 -2.81 -22.64
C GLY A 337 26.34 -1.90 -22.46
N MET A 338 26.22 -0.81 -21.71
CA MET A 338 27.36 0.07 -21.45
C MET A 338 28.48 -0.60 -20.63
N ILE A 339 28.15 -1.54 -19.73
CA ILE A 339 29.16 -2.33 -19.01
C ILE A 339 29.95 -3.19 -19.98
N ASP A 340 29.26 -3.95 -20.82
CA ASP A 340 29.91 -4.81 -21.82
C ASP A 340 30.79 -3.97 -22.74
N TRP A 341 30.32 -2.78 -23.13
CA TRP A 341 31.12 -1.89 -23.98
C TRP A 341 32.34 -1.33 -23.26
N ALA A 342 32.24 -1.02 -21.97
CA ALA A 342 33.38 -0.60 -21.17
C ALA A 342 34.47 -1.67 -21.13
N HIS A 343 34.08 -2.94 -20.96
CA HIS A 343 34.98 -4.09 -20.99
C HIS A 343 35.62 -4.27 -22.36
N ASP A 344 34.84 -4.19 -23.44
CA ASP A 344 35.37 -4.31 -24.82
C ASP A 344 36.33 -3.16 -25.18
N LEU A 345 36.20 -1.99 -24.55
CA LEU A 345 37.10 -0.85 -24.70
C LEU A 345 38.32 -0.90 -23.76
N GLY A 346 38.42 -1.92 -22.89
CA GLY A 346 39.48 -2.04 -21.89
C GLY A 346 39.44 -0.94 -20.82
N LEU A 347 38.26 -0.44 -20.47
CA LEU A 347 38.08 0.56 -19.41
C LEU A 347 38.04 -0.12 -18.04
N ASN A 348 38.71 0.49 -17.05
CA ASN A 348 38.71 0.04 -15.65
C ASN A 348 37.39 0.35 -14.92
N ILE A 349 36.25 -0.08 -15.47
CA ILE A 349 34.93 0.20 -14.90
C ILE A 349 34.68 -0.56 -13.58
N ASP A 350 35.35 -1.71 -13.39
CA ASP A 350 35.23 -2.54 -12.20
C ASP A 350 35.99 -1.96 -10.99
N GLU A 351 36.86 -0.97 -11.21
CA GLU A 351 37.62 -0.30 -10.15
C GLU A 351 36.87 0.87 -9.48
N ILE A 352 35.69 1.22 -9.98
CA ILE A 352 34.86 2.30 -9.42
C ILE A 352 33.57 1.77 -8.79
N PRO A 353 33.06 2.41 -7.73
CA PRO A 353 31.73 2.08 -7.21
C PRO A 353 30.67 2.34 -8.28
N LEU A 354 29.88 1.32 -8.61
CA LEU A 354 28.90 1.37 -9.68
C LEU A 354 27.64 0.60 -9.32
N ILE A 355 26.48 1.15 -9.71
CA ILE A 355 25.21 0.44 -9.74
C ILE A 355 24.48 0.68 -11.07
N LEU A 356 23.60 -0.25 -11.42
CA LEU A 356 22.78 -0.15 -12.63
C LEU A 356 21.34 0.21 -12.28
N GLU A 357 20.74 1.02 -13.15
CA GLU A 357 19.32 1.33 -13.22
C GLU A 357 18.82 0.86 -14.60
N GLU A 358 18.06 -0.24 -14.62
CA GLU A 358 17.74 -1.00 -15.84
C GLU A 358 16.28 -0.84 -16.31
N TYR A 359 15.57 0.19 -15.84
CA TYR A 359 14.13 0.36 -16.07
C TYR A 359 13.75 1.70 -16.71
N SER A 360 14.64 2.70 -16.74
CA SER A 360 14.30 3.99 -17.35
C SER A 360 14.09 3.92 -18.86
N ARG A 361 13.05 4.61 -19.34
CA ARG A 361 12.63 4.58 -20.76
C ARG A 361 12.80 5.93 -21.44
N ASP A 362 12.98 6.99 -20.66
CA ASP A 362 13.20 8.35 -21.13
C ASP A 362 14.13 9.14 -20.19
N SER A 363 14.47 10.37 -20.56
CA SER A 363 15.39 11.20 -19.76
C SER A 363 14.84 11.62 -18.40
N PHE A 364 13.52 11.64 -18.23
CA PHE A 364 12.91 11.95 -16.94
C PHE A 364 13.08 10.76 -16.00
N GLU A 365 12.78 9.55 -16.47
CA GLU A 365 12.99 8.32 -15.72
C GLU A 365 14.47 8.07 -15.44
N ASN A 366 15.39 8.44 -16.34
CA ASN A 366 16.82 8.31 -16.07
C ASN A 366 17.22 8.98 -14.75
N VAL A 367 16.71 10.20 -14.50
CA VAL A 367 16.99 10.93 -13.25
C VAL A 367 16.16 10.36 -12.09
N LEU A 368 14.84 10.26 -12.26
CA LEU A 368 13.93 9.81 -11.20
C LEU A 368 14.29 8.41 -10.69
N PHE A 369 14.47 7.45 -11.60
CA PHE A 369 14.76 6.06 -11.24
C PHE A 369 16.16 5.92 -10.68
N SER A 370 17.12 6.74 -11.10
CA SER A 370 18.45 6.76 -10.48
C SER A 370 18.40 7.22 -9.03
N VAL A 371 17.56 8.22 -8.70
CA VAL A 371 17.33 8.63 -7.30
C VAL A 371 16.65 7.52 -6.50
N CYS A 372 15.63 6.86 -7.09
CA CYS A 372 14.96 5.73 -6.44
C CYS A 372 15.92 4.55 -6.21
N ARG A 373 16.77 4.25 -7.20
CA ARG A 373 17.77 3.18 -7.15
C ARG A 373 18.86 3.47 -6.13
N HIS A 374 19.30 4.72 -6.02
CA HIS A 374 20.21 5.16 -4.96
C HIS A 374 19.60 4.91 -3.56
N PHE A 375 18.35 5.36 -3.36
CA PHE A 375 17.66 5.14 -2.08
C PHE A 375 17.44 3.64 -1.78
N GLU A 376 17.12 2.84 -2.80
CA GLU A 376 16.96 1.39 -2.64
C GLU A 376 18.28 0.71 -2.21
N GLU A 377 19.41 1.17 -2.73
CA GLU A 377 20.72 0.61 -2.41
C GLU A 377 21.25 1.07 -1.05
N TYR A 378 21.13 2.38 -0.74
CA TYR A 378 21.78 3.01 0.41
C TYR A 378 20.82 3.42 1.54
N GLY A 379 19.51 3.44 1.30
CA GLY A 379 18.51 3.88 2.28
C GLY A 379 18.48 5.39 2.55
N GLN A 380 19.24 6.17 1.77
CA GLN A 380 19.35 7.63 1.88
C GLN A 380 19.15 8.30 0.51
N PHE A 381 18.67 9.54 0.53
CA PHE A 381 18.62 10.37 -0.67
C PHE A 381 19.98 11.04 -0.91
N PRO A 382 20.40 11.20 -2.18
CA PRO A 382 21.66 11.87 -2.48
C PRO A 382 21.55 13.38 -2.26
N GLU A 383 22.57 13.99 -1.66
CA GLU A 383 22.65 15.45 -1.46
C GLU A 383 23.22 16.21 -2.66
N LYS A 384 23.86 15.48 -3.59
CA LYS A 384 24.45 16.01 -4.81
C LYS A 384 24.31 15.02 -5.94
N ILE A 385 23.84 15.47 -7.10
CA ILE A 385 23.67 14.62 -8.29
C ILE A 385 24.36 15.24 -9.50
N GLY A 386 25.18 14.44 -10.17
CA GLY A 386 25.72 14.75 -11.48
C GLY A 386 24.94 14.00 -12.55
N VAL A 387 24.77 14.57 -13.74
CA VAL A 387 24.23 13.87 -14.91
C VAL A 387 25.18 14.02 -16.09
N CYS A 388 25.62 12.91 -16.68
CA CYS A 388 26.39 12.86 -17.91
C CYS A 388 25.48 12.44 -19.07
N SER A 389 25.44 13.26 -20.13
CA SER A 389 24.61 13.02 -21.31
C SER A 389 25.07 13.84 -22.52
N TRP A 390 24.28 13.81 -23.59
CA TRP A 390 24.47 14.68 -24.76
C TRP A 390 24.44 16.16 -24.40
N LYS A 391 25.41 16.95 -24.87
CA LYS A 391 25.44 18.40 -24.58
C LYS A 391 24.16 19.11 -25.02
N SER A 392 23.60 18.74 -26.17
CA SER A 392 22.32 19.26 -26.69
C SER A 392 21.13 19.04 -25.75
N LYS A 393 21.21 18.08 -24.81
CA LYS A 393 20.15 17.78 -23.83
C LYS A 393 20.27 18.55 -22.51
N GLU A 394 21.26 19.43 -22.36
CA GLU A 394 21.50 20.16 -21.11
C GLU A 394 20.25 20.89 -20.60
N LYS A 395 19.61 21.68 -21.46
CA LYS A 395 18.41 22.44 -21.09
C LYS A 395 17.26 21.53 -20.65
N ARG A 396 17.10 20.39 -21.31
CA ARG A 396 16.09 19.38 -20.94
C ARG A 396 16.34 18.85 -19.55
N PHE A 397 17.56 18.42 -19.26
CA PHE A 397 17.87 17.84 -17.96
C PHE A 397 17.82 18.87 -16.82
N LYS A 398 18.12 20.15 -17.08
CA LYS A 398 17.90 21.23 -16.12
C LYS A 398 16.42 21.36 -15.73
N ILE A 399 15.50 21.38 -16.70
CA ILE A 399 14.05 21.42 -16.43
C ILE A 399 13.60 20.19 -15.62
N ILE A 400 14.09 19.00 -15.98
CA ILE A 400 13.79 17.76 -15.26
C ILE A 400 14.31 17.84 -13.82
N ALA A 401 15.55 18.29 -13.62
CA ALA A 401 16.16 18.43 -12.30
C ALA A 401 15.41 19.45 -11.44
N GLU A 402 14.97 20.56 -12.01
CA GLU A 402 14.13 21.57 -11.35
C GLU A 402 12.76 20.99 -10.97
N ALA A 403 12.09 20.28 -11.88
CA ALA A 403 10.79 19.65 -11.62
C ALA A 403 10.89 18.57 -10.54
N LEU A 404 11.98 17.80 -10.53
CA LEU A 404 12.30 16.80 -9.53
C LEU A 404 12.93 17.40 -8.25
N LYS A 405 13.20 18.71 -8.23
CA LYS A 405 13.84 19.42 -7.11
C LYS A 405 15.11 18.69 -6.63
N ILE A 406 15.98 18.36 -7.58
CA ILE A 406 17.24 17.67 -7.34
C ILE A 406 18.23 18.59 -6.63
N PRO A 407 18.82 18.17 -5.49
CA PRO A 407 19.80 18.99 -4.77
C PRO A 407 21.16 19.01 -5.47
N ASN A 408 21.85 20.16 -5.38
CA ASN A 408 23.22 20.38 -5.88
C ASN A 408 23.50 19.73 -7.25
N TYR A 409 22.64 20.03 -8.21
CA TYR A 409 22.64 19.44 -9.54
C TYR A 409 23.78 19.96 -10.43
N THR A 410 24.50 19.07 -11.11
CA THR A 410 25.49 19.42 -12.14
C THR A 410 25.27 18.61 -13.42
N PHE A 411 25.39 19.26 -14.59
CA PHE A 411 25.29 18.58 -15.89
C PHE A 411 26.66 18.53 -16.60
N PHE A 412 27.01 17.35 -17.10
CA PHE A 412 28.21 17.08 -17.89
C PHE A 412 27.78 16.74 -19.32
N GLY A 413 27.80 17.75 -20.19
CA GLY A 413 27.41 17.62 -21.60
C GLY A 413 28.57 17.17 -22.48
N VAL A 414 28.37 16.08 -23.22
CA VAL A 414 29.38 15.52 -24.15
C VAL A 414 28.83 15.53 -25.58
N GLY A 415 29.67 15.97 -26.52
CA GLY A 415 29.39 16.01 -27.95
C GLY A 415 28.49 17.18 -28.37
N GLU A 416 29.00 18.01 -29.27
CA GLU A 416 28.24 19.08 -29.93
C GLU A 416 27.67 18.58 -31.26
N ASN A 417 26.42 18.92 -31.55
CA ASN A 417 25.78 18.57 -32.80
C ASN A 417 24.61 19.51 -33.09
N GLU A 418 24.79 20.41 -34.06
CA GLU A 418 23.79 21.42 -34.40
C GLU A 418 22.44 20.83 -34.84
N ALA A 419 22.44 19.66 -35.50
CA ALA A 419 21.21 19.02 -35.91
C ALA A 419 20.44 18.49 -34.70
N LEU A 420 21.16 17.96 -33.69
CA LEU A 420 20.57 17.60 -32.40
C LEU A 420 20.09 18.83 -31.65
N ASP A 421 20.83 19.93 -31.65
CA ASP A 421 20.41 21.16 -30.98
C ASP A 421 19.08 21.70 -31.55
N ARG A 422 18.88 21.64 -32.87
CA ARG A 422 17.61 22.00 -33.52
C ARG A 422 16.47 21.06 -33.12
N ALA A 423 16.70 19.75 -33.12
CA ALA A 423 15.70 18.76 -32.70
C ALA A 423 15.35 18.89 -31.21
N GLU A 424 16.35 19.17 -30.37
CA GLU A 424 16.20 19.39 -28.94
C GLU A 424 15.42 20.67 -28.64
N ALA A 425 15.62 21.75 -29.40
CA ALA A 425 14.84 22.98 -29.25
C ALA A 425 13.33 22.76 -29.44
N GLN A 426 12.93 21.92 -30.41
CA GLN A 426 11.51 21.57 -30.60
C GLN A 426 10.95 20.70 -29.47
N GLN A 427 11.76 19.79 -28.93
CA GLN A 427 11.37 18.96 -27.79
C GLN A 427 11.28 19.77 -26.49
N LEU A 428 12.11 20.80 -26.34
CA LEU A 428 12.18 21.60 -25.12
C LEU A 428 10.84 22.28 -24.80
N GLU A 429 10.11 22.72 -25.81
CA GLU A 429 8.80 23.36 -25.61
C GLU A 429 7.75 22.39 -25.05
N LYS A 430 7.78 21.13 -25.49
CA LYS A 430 6.93 20.07 -24.93
C LYS A 430 7.30 19.76 -23.47
N ILE A 431 8.59 19.78 -23.16
CA ILE A 431 9.10 19.45 -21.82
C ILE A 431 8.83 20.58 -20.83
N ARG A 432 8.83 21.84 -21.27
CA ARG A 432 8.42 22.98 -20.42
C ARG A 432 6.96 22.87 -19.99
N THR A 433 6.09 22.40 -20.88
CA THR A 433 4.66 22.25 -20.61
C THR A 433 4.33 20.93 -19.91
N ASP A 434 5.21 19.92 -19.99
CA ASP A 434 5.11 18.64 -19.29
C ASP A 434 6.46 18.18 -18.71
N PRO A 435 6.93 18.78 -17.60
CA PRO A 435 8.25 18.47 -17.02
C PRO A 435 8.38 17.05 -16.44
N PHE A 436 7.24 16.42 -16.09
CA PHE A 436 7.21 15.03 -15.62
C PHE A 436 7.03 14.00 -16.74
N HIS A 437 6.97 14.44 -18.00
CA HIS A 437 6.77 13.57 -19.16
C HIS A 437 5.49 12.71 -19.06
N ARG A 438 4.43 13.19 -18.41
CA ARG A 438 3.19 12.44 -18.18
C ARG A 438 2.10 12.65 -19.22
N PHE A 439 2.33 13.48 -20.23
CA PHE A 439 1.29 13.89 -21.17
C PHE A 439 1.66 13.63 -22.65
N ARG A 440 0.62 13.32 -23.44
CA ARG A 440 0.64 13.18 -24.91
C ARG A 440 1.87 12.41 -25.42
N ASP A 441 2.65 13.06 -26.28
CA ASP A 441 3.74 12.48 -27.04
C ASP A 441 4.83 11.85 -26.16
N LEU A 442 5.10 12.45 -24.99
CA LEU A 442 6.13 11.97 -24.06
C LEU A 442 5.68 10.69 -23.36
N ALA A 443 4.42 10.64 -22.90
CA ALA A 443 3.82 9.43 -22.33
C ALA A 443 3.74 8.30 -23.36
N SER A 444 3.24 8.59 -24.58
CA SER A 444 3.18 7.58 -25.65
C SER A 444 4.57 7.10 -26.06
N LYS A 445 5.58 7.97 -26.06
CA LYS A 445 6.98 7.59 -26.33
C LYS A 445 7.52 6.65 -25.26
N ARG A 446 7.25 6.90 -23.98
CA ARG A 446 7.63 6.02 -22.87
C ARG A 446 6.97 4.65 -22.98
N GLN A 447 5.66 4.59 -23.25
CA GLN A 447 4.93 3.32 -23.39
C GLN A 447 5.48 2.46 -24.54
N ARG A 448 5.84 3.06 -25.68
CA ARG A 448 6.49 2.35 -26.80
C ARG A 448 7.89 1.81 -26.47
N ARG A 449 8.53 2.32 -25.42
CA ARG A 449 9.88 1.94 -24.98
C ARG A 449 9.87 0.93 -23.83
N ASP A 450 8.75 0.23 -23.63
CA ASP A 450 8.65 -0.94 -22.75
C ASP A 450 8.17 -2.20 -23.51
N PRO A 451 8.89 -2.63 -24.58
CA PRO A 451 8.48 -3.78 -25.39
C PRO A 451 8.45 -5.11 -24.61
N TRP A 452 9.10 -5.16 -23.44
CA TRP A 452 9.19 -6.33 -22.57
C TRP A 452 8.23 -6.28 -21.37
N GLY A 453 7.42 -5.22 -21.24
CA GLY A 453 6.43 -5.08 -20.17
C GLY A 453 7.03 -5.13 -18.75
N LYS A 454 8.25 -4.61 -18.56
CA LYS A 454 8.94 -4.64 -17.26
C LYS A 454 8.29 -3.71 -16.24
N GLY A 455 7.65 -2.62 -16.70
CA GLY A 455 6.99 -1.65 -15.84
C GLY A 455 7.94 -0.86 -14.94
N ASN A 456 7.39 -0.26 -13.88
CA ASN A 456 8.14 0.54 -12.90
C ASN A 456 8.42 -0.29 -11.64
N PRO A 457 9.69 -0.59 -11.29
CA PRO A 457 9.99 -1.43 -10.13
C PRO A 457 9.86 -0.66 -8.80
N TYR A 458 9.90 0.67 -8.83
CA TYR A 458 10.03 1.52 -7.64
C TYR A 458 8.68 1.89 -7.00
N GLU A 459 7.56 1.62 -7.67
CA GLU A 459 6.21 1.93 -7.17
C GLU A 459 5.86 1.19 -5.87
N LYS A 460 6.49 0.03 -5.63
CA LYS A 460 6.23 -0.84 -4.48
C LYS A 460 7.01 -0.42 -3.23
N ILE A 461 7.93 0.53 -3.35
CA ILE A 461 8.69 1.05 -2.22
C ILE A 461 7.84 2.11 -1.52
N GLU A 462 7.52 1.90 -0.24
CA GLU A 462 6.59 2.70 0.57
C GLU A 462 6.85 4.22 0.48
N ILE A 463 8.12 4.64 0.50
CA ILE A 463 8.48 6.07 0.43
C ILE A 463 8.15 6.71 -0.93
N PHE A 464 8.09 5.92 -2.00
CA PHE A 464 7.79 6.36 -3.37
C PHE A 464 6.35 6.12 -3.81
N GLU A 465 5.57 5.34 -3.06
CA GLU A 465 4.20 4.95 -3.43
C GLU A 465 3.34 6.17 -3.80
N ASN A 466 3.35 7.22 -2.98
CA ASN A 466 2.55 8.40 -3.25
C ASN A 466 3.05 9.21 -4.46
N LEU A 467 4.37 9.23 -4.70
CA LEU A 467 4.96 9.88 -5.86
C LEU A 467 4.47 9.19 -7.14
N PHE A 468 4.63 7.88 -7.23
CA PHE A 468 4.24 7.11 -8.41
C PHE A 468 2.74 7.08 -8.64
N ARG A 469 1.93 6.87 -7.59
CA ARG A 469 0.47 6.97 -7.69
C ARG A 469 0.01 8.30 -8.25
N LYS A 470 0.69 9.40 -7.88
CA LYS A 470 0.33 10.73 -8.38
C LYS A 470 0.78 10.95 -9.82
N LEU A 471 1.98 10.49 -10.18
CA LEU A 471 2.47 10.50 -11.55
C LEU A 471 1.54 9.72 -12.49
N ASP A 472 1.05 8.55 -12.07
CA ASP A 472 0.07 7.77 -12.83
C ASP A 472 -1.28 8.47 -12.95
N PHE A 473 -1.73 9.12 -11.86
CA PHE A 473 -2.95 9.92 -11.88
C PHE A 473 -2.83 11.08 -12.86
N MET A 474 -1.69 11.77 -12.88
CA MET A 474 -1.42 12.86 -13.83
C MET A 474 -1.43 12.37 -15.27
N GLU A 475 -0.81 11.22 -15.55
CA GLU A 475 -0.84 10.61 -16.88
C GLU A 475 -2.26 10.26 -17.33
N LYS A 476 -3.05 9.60 -16.46
CA LYS A 476 -4.44 9.23 -16.76
C LYS A 476 -5.38 10.42 -16.94
N LYS A 477 -5.13 11.53 -16.23
CA LYS A 477 -5.98 12.72 -16.28
C LYS A 477 -5.46 13.80 -17.20
N GLY A 478 -4.29 13.61 -17.81
CA GLY A 478 -3.65 14.59 -18.67
C GLY A 478 -3.27 15.88 -17.96
N LEU A 479 -2.79 15.77 -16.72
CA LEU A 479 -2.40 16.91 -15.89
C LEU A 479 -0.90 17.12 -15.92
N THR A 480 -0.47 18.38 -15.88
CA THR A 480 0.96 18.76 -15.86
C THR A 480 1.33 19.64 -14.65
N ASP A 481 0.39 19.88 -13.74
CA ASP A 481 0.58 20.75 -12.57
C ASP A 481 1.62 20.19 -11.58
N LEU A 482 2.70 20.94 -11.39
CA LEU A 482 3.82 20.61 -10.50
C LEU A 482 3.44 20.59 -9.01
N SER A 483 2.44 21.35 -8.60
CA SER A 483 2.00 21.45 -7.20
C SER A 483 1.38 20.16 -6.67
N LEU A 484 0.94 19.31 -7.59
CA LEU A 484 0.25 18.06 -7.29
C LEU A 484 1.18 16.96 -6.77
N VAL A 485 2.48 17.05 -7.06
CA VAL A 485 3.46 15.99 -6.77
C VAL A 485 4.26 16.31 -5.51
N LYS A 486 4.18 15.45 -4.50
CA LYS A 486 5.04 15.51 -3.32
C LYS A 486 6.29 14.67 -3.55
N ILE A 487 7.43 15.34 -3.57
CA ILE A 487 8.73 14.73 -3.82
C ILE A 487 9.34 14.29 -2.49
N PRO A 488 9.66 12.99 -2.30
CA PRO A 488 10.04 12.47 -0.98
C PRO A 488 11.31 13.06 -0.39
N TRP A 489 12.30 13.39 -1.23
CA TRP A 489 13.61 13.90 -0.80
C TRP A 489 13.67 15.40 -0.50
N ILE A 490 12.52 16.07 -0.40
CA ILE A 490 12.46 17.47 0.10
C ILE A 490 12.24 17.50 1.62
N LEU A 491 11.75 16.40 2.19
CA LEU A 491 11.41 16.30 3.61
C LEU A 491 12.58 15.80 4.47
N PHE A 492 13.71 15.49 3.84
CA PHE A 492 14.97 15.07 4.43
C PHE A 492 16.00 16.14 4.08
#